data_AF-A0A137NZ09-F1
#
_entry.id   AF-A0A137NZ09-F1
#
_cell.length_a   1.000
_cell.length_b   1.000
_cell.length_c   1.000
_cell.angle_alpha   90.00
_cell.angle_beta   90.00
_cell.angle_gamma   90.00
#
_symmetry.space_group_name_H-M   'P 1'
#
loop_
_entity.id
_entity.type
_entity.pdbx_description
1 polymer ?
#
loop_
_entity_poly.entity_id
_entity_poly.type
_entity_poly.pdbx_seq_one_letter_code
_entity_poly.pdbx_strand_id
1 'polypeptide(L)'
;MKITVNKELVEEKYTGTTKRPLKLSNLPVLCDENGPFGSPTSDSDRALIKESTTSLMTVIFSFDGTEKLEEQVSQIATLLQKYANASDVNTYFVKDEVAEFTCEIEVK
;
A
#
# COMPACT_ATOMS: atom_id res chain seq x y z
N MET A 1 8.67 5.43 -8.53
CA MET A 1 8.76 4.40 -7.47
C MET A 1 8.22 3.09 -8.01
N LYS A 2 9.03 2.04 -8.01
CA LYS A 2 8.61 0.69 -8.39
C LYS A 2 8.16 -0.06 -7.13
N ILE A 3 6.92 -0.54 -7.13
CA ILE A 3 6.37 -1.31 -6.01
C ILE A 3 6.14 -2.73 -6.47
N THR A 4 6.61 -3.71 -5.69
CA THR A 4 6.35 -5.12 -5.92
C THR A 4 5.43 -5.69 -4.83
N VAL A 5 4.46 -6.51 -5.24
CA VAL A 5 3.59 -7.27 -4.33
C VAL A 5 3.96 -8.74 -4.40
N ASN A 6 4.55 -9.28 -3.34
CA ASN A 6 4.96 -10.69 -3.27
C ASN A 6 3.99 -11.50 -2.41
N LYS A 7 3.56 -12.69 -2.87
CA LYS A 7 2.73 -13.63 -2.09
C LYS A 7 3.51 -14.36 -0.99
N GLU A 8 4.83 -14.47 -1.12
CA GLU A 8 5.69 -15.18 -0.16
C GLU A 8 7.10 -14.53 -0.09
N LEU A 9 7.47 -14.01 1.08
CA LEU A 9 8.87 -13.83 1.46
C LEU A 9 9.06 -14.55 2.79
N VAL A 10 9.71 -15.71 2.74
CA VAL A 10 9.86 -16.63 3.88
C VAL A 10 10.80 -16.06 4.97
N GLU A 11 11.53 -14.97 4.71
CA GLU A 11 12.63 -14.57 5.61
C GLU A 11 12.69 -13.06 5.93
N GLU A 12 11.95 -12.18 5.24
CA GLU A 12 12.09 -10.74 5.45
C GLU A 12 11.14 -10.23 6.55
N LYS A 13 11.72 -9.97 7.73
CA LYS A 13 11.05 -9.32 8.86
C LYS A 13 11.31 -7.82 8.80
N TYR A 14 10.27 -7.01 8.65
CA TYR A 14 10.34 -5.60 9.05
C TYR A 14 9.67 -5.42 10.41
N THR A 15 10.16 -4.46 11.18
CA THR A 15 9.51 -4.07 12.43
C THR A 15 8.26 -3.28 12.07
N GLY A 16 7.08 -3.78 12.44
CA GLY A 16 5.83 -3.04 12.26
C GLY A 16 5.82 -1.77 13.11
N THR A 17 5.06 -0.76 12.69
CA THR A 17 4.89 0.51 13.43
C THR A 17 4.42 0.32 14.87
N THR A 18 3.76 -0.81 15.17
CA THR A 18 3.30 -1.18 16.52
C THR A 18 4.33 -1.96 17.35
N LYS A 19 5.56 -2.17 16.84
CA LYS A 19 6.69 -2.88 17.47
C LYS A 19 6.39 -4.33 17.92
N ARG A 20 5.31 -4.94 17.41
CA ARG A 20 5.04 -6.37 17.59
C ARG A 20 5.62 -7.16 16.42
N PRO A 21 6.13 -8.39 16.66
CA PRO A 21 6.55 -9.25 15.57
C PRO A 21 5.36 -9.55 14.65
N LEU A 22 5.50 -9.20 13.37
CA LEU A 22 4.48 -9.45 12.34
C LEU A 22 4.67 -10.84 11.75
N LYS A 23 3.57 -11.59 11.65
CA LYS A 23 3.53 -12.83 10.89
C LYS A 23 3.13 -12.49 9.46
N LEU A 24 4.12 -12.33 8.58
CA LEU A 24 3.92 -11.96 7.17
C LEU A 24 3.67 -13.18 6.26
N SER A 25 3.73 -14.40 6.79
CA SER A 25 3.47 -15.63 6.02
C SER A 25 2.06 -15.59 5.38
N ASN A 26 1.98 -15.77 4.07
CA ASN A 26 0.76 -15.82 3.26
C ASN A 26 0.02 -14.47 3.09
N LEU A 27 0.71 -13.35 3.28
CA LEU A 27 0.15 -12.02 3.01
C LEU A 27 0.92 -11.34 1.87
N PRO A 28 0.24 -10.54 1.02
CA PRO A 28 0.94 -9.67 0.10
C PRO A 28 1.82 -8.69 0.87
N VAL A 29 3.08 -8.58 0.46
CA VAL A 29 4.04 -7.62 1.02
C VAL A 29 4.37 -6.57 -0.04
N LEU A 30 4.27 -5.29 0.34
CA LEU A 30 4.70 -4.17 -0.47
C LEU A 30 6.20 -3.97 -0.31
N CYS A 31 6.94 -4.04 -1.41
CA CYS A 31 8.38 -3.82 -1.45
C CYS A 31 8.74 -2.73 -2.46
N ASP A 32 9.79 -1.98 -2.18
CA ASP A 32 10.49 -1.13 -3.16
C ASP A 32 11.98 -1.49 -3.20
N GLU A 33 12.81 -0.65 -3.81
CA GLU A 33 14.26 -0.85 -3.91
C GLU A 33 15.00 -0.94 -2.56
N ASN A 34 14.40 -0.42 -1.48
CA ASN A 34 14.96 -0.46 -0.13
C ASN A 34 14.37 -1.62 0.70
N GLY A 35 13.58 -2.50 0.08
CA GLY A 35 12.98 -3.67 0.71
C GLY A 35 11.53 -3.47 1.17
N PRO A 36 10.99 -4.37 2.01
CA PRO A 36 9.59 -4.40 2.39
C PRO A 36 9.23 -3.22 3.29
N PHE A 37 8.04 -2.65 3.07
CA PHE A 37 7.59 -1.49 3.84
C PHE A 37 6.12 -1.54 4.29
N GLY A 38 5.30 -2.45 3.76
CA GLY A 38 3.87 -2.51 4.09
C GLY A 38 3.23 -3.86 3.82
N SER A 39 2.10 -4.12 4.48
CA SER A 39 1.27 -5.32 4.32
C SER A 39 -0.17 -5.01 4.74
N PRO A 40 -1.16 -5.88 4.44
CA PRO A 40 -2.54 -5.70 4.89
C PRO A 40 -2.73 -5.58 6.40
N THR A 41 -1.75 -6.03 7.21
CA THR A 41 -1.88 -6.13 8.67
C THR A 41 -1.12 -5.06 9.43
N SER A 42 -0.08 -4.48 8.83
CA SER A 42 0.74 -3.43 9.43
C SER A 42 1.72 -2.88 8.41
N ASP A 43 2.07 -1.62 8.59
CA ASP A 43 3.16 -0.99 7.88
C ASP A 43 4.45 -0.97 8.69
N SER A 44 5.57 -0.69 8.02
CA SER A 44 6.86 -0.40 8.65
C SER A 44 6.97 1.07 9.04
N ASP A 45 7.98 1.40 9.86
CA ASP A 45 8.32 2.80 10.19
C ASP A 45 8.62 3.67 8.95
N ARG A 46 8.99 3.06 7.82
CA ARG A 46 9.25 3.77 6.55
C ARG A 46 8.00 4.34 5.90
N ALA A 47 6.84 3.73 6.16
CA ALA A 47 5.55 4.18 5.61
C ALA A 47 4.82 5.16 6.54
N LEU A 48 5.44 5.58 7.64
CA LEU A 48 4.85 6.50 8.61
C LEU A 48 4.60 7.87 7.96
N ILE A 49 3.35 8.35 8.04
CA ILE A 49 2.99 9.72 7.67
C ILE A 49 3.60 10.68 8.70
N LYS A 50 4.31 11.70 8.22
CA LYS A 50 4.93 12.75 9.03
C LYS A 50 4.31 14.10 8.67
N GLU A 51 4.54 15.10 9.50
CA GLU A 51 4.13 16.49 9.20
C GLU A 51 4.74 17.01 7.89
N SER A 52 5.90 16.47 7.48
CA SER A 52 6.57 16.80 6.23
C SER A 52 6.06 16.00 5.02
N THR A 53 5.08 15.12 5.17
CA THR A 53 4.56 14.29 4.07
C THR A 53 3.74 15.17 3.12
N THR A 54 4.22 15.30 1.87
CA THR A 54 3.56 16.09 0.81
C THR A 54 2.84 15.22 -0.22
N SER A 55 3.19 13.94 -0.30
CA SER A 55 2.63 12.99 -1.26
C SER A 55 2.21 11.71 -0.53
N LEU A 56 1.03 11.19 -0.85
CA LEU A 56 0.44 10.02 -0.21
C LEU A 56 0.14 8.95 -1.26
N MET A 57 0.39 7.70 -0.89
CA MET A 57 -0.10 6.54 -1.62
C MET A 57 -0.89 5.66 -0.66
N THR A 58 -2.15 5.40 -1.01
CA THR A 58 -3.03 4.50 -0.27
C THR A 58 -3.19 3.20 -1.04
N VAL A 59 -2.97 2.07 -0.36
CA VAL A 59 -3.16 0.73 -0.93
C VAL A 59 -4.32 0.05 -0.24
N ILE A 60 -5.27 -0.47 -1.02
CA ILE A 60 -6.41 -1.26 -0.52
C ILE A 60 -6.24 -2.69 -1.00
N PHE A 61 -6.13 -3.61 -0.06
CA PHE A 61 -6.13 -5.04 -0.34
C PHE A 61 -7.57 -5.55 -0.27
N SER A 62 -8.08 -6.10 -1.37
CA SER A 62 -9.42 -6.70 -1.40
C SER A 62 -9.32 -8.21 -1.54
N PHE A 63 -9.64 -8.93 -0.47
CA PHE A 63 -9.62 -10.40 -0.43
C PHE A 63 -10.96 -11.02 -0.83
N ASP A 64 -12.07 -10.29 -0.65
CA ASP A 64 -13.43 -10.78 -0.85
C ASP A 64 -14.04 -10.31 -2.20
N GLY A 65 -13.18 -10.05 -3.20
CA GLY A 65 -13.58 -9.61 -4.53
C GLY A 65 -13.62 -8.08 -4.71
N THR A 66 -14.19 -7.60 -5.83
CA THR A 66 -14.06 -6.19 -6.25
C THR A 66 -15.35 -5.39 -6.20
N GLU A 67 -16.46 -5.98 -5.74
CA GLU A 67 -17.83 -5.43 -5.87
C GLU A 67 -17.98 -4.00 -5.31
N LYS A 68 -17.18 -3.62 -4.30
CA LYS A 68 -17.20 -2.28 -3.67
C LYS A 68 -15.92 -1.50 -3.79
N LEU A 69 -14.90 -2.06 -4.43
CA LEU A 69 -13.55 -1.49 -4.41
C LEU A 69 -13.51 -0.12 -5.08
N GLU A 70 -14.24 0.03 -6.20
CA GLU A 70 -14.32 1.29 -6.94
C GLU A 70 -15.00 2.40 -6.11
N GLU A 71 -16.11 2.07 -5.45
CA GLU A 71 -16.82 2.98 -4.56
C GLU A 71 -15.93 3.42 -3.39
N GLN A 72 -15.24 2.47 -2.75
CA GLN A 72 -14.36 2.74 -1.61
C GLN A 72 -13.18 3.63 -2.01
N VAL A 73 -12.55 3.37 -3.15
CA VAL A 73 -11.45 4.21 -3.69
C VAL A 73 -11.94 5.63 -3.97
N SER A 74 -13.13 5.78 -4.58
CA SER A 74 -13.74 7.08 -4.84
C SER A 74 -14.06 7.86 -3.55
N GLN A 75 -14.58 7.17 -2.54
CA GLN A 75 -14.83 7.77 -1.22
C GLN A 75 -13.54 8.26 -0.56
N ILE A 76 -12.46 7.47 -0.60
CA ILE A 76 -11.15 7.86 -0.04
C ILE A 76 -10.63 9.11 -0.75
N ALA A 77 -10.66 9.15 -2.09
CA ALA A 77 -10.26 10.32 -2.85
C ALA A 77 -11.04 11.58 -2.43
N THR A 78 -12.37 11.46 -2.31
CA THR A 78 -13.25 12.56 -1.87
C THR A 78 -12.89 13.05 -0.47
N LEU A 79 -12.64 12.13 0.47
CA LEU A 79 -12.28 12.47 1.84
C LEU A 79 -10.91 13.15 1.92
N LEU A 80 -9.91 12.66 1.18
CA LEU A 80 -8.58 13.25 1.11
C LEU A 80 -8.62 14.66 0.49
N GLN A 81 -9.40 14.86 -0.57
CA GLN A 81 -9.61 16.18 -1.16
C GLN A 81 -10.26 17.14 -0.17
N LYS A 82 -11.29 16.68 0.54
CA LYS A 82 -12.07 17.53 1.46
C LYS A 82 -11.33 17.89 2.74
N TYR A 83 -10.57 16.95 3.32
CA TYR A 83 -10.01 17.09 4.65
C TYR A 83 -8.48 17.24 4.68
N ALA A 84 -7.79 16.87 3.60
CA ALA A 84 -6.34 16.96 3.49
C ALA A 84 -5.88 17.81 2.29
N ASN A 85 -6.79 18.51 1.61
CA ASN A 85 -6.51 19.33 0.42
C ASN A 85 -5.72 18.56 -0.67
N ALA A 86 -5.94 17.25 -0.78
CA ALA A 86 -5.23 16.45 -1.77
C ALA A 86 -5.54 16.94 -3.19
N SER A 87 -4.50 17.17 -3.99
CA SER A 87 -4.59 17.40 -5.44
C SER A 87 -3.97 16.23 -6.19
N ASP A 88 -4.16 16.18 -7.52
CA ASP A 88 -3.50 15.20 -8.40
C ASP A 88 -3.74 13.73 -8.01
N VAL A 89 -4.97 13.43 -7.58
CA VAL A 89 -5.36 12.10 -7.12
C VAL A 89 -5.55 11.16 -8.32
N ASN A 90 -4.67 10.16 -8.43
CA ASN A 90 -4.74 9.09 -9.42
C ASN A 90 -5.14 7.77 -8.76
N THR A 91 -5.93 6.95 -9.45
CA THR A 91 -6.42 5.66 -8.94
C THR A 91 -6.07 4.53 -9.91
N TYR A 92 -5.66 3.38 -9.36
CA TYR A 92 -5.24 2.22 -10.13
C TYR A 92 -5.86 0.96 -9.53
N PHE A 93 -6.36 0.07 -10.40
CA PHE A 93 -6.89 -1.23 -9.99
C PHE A 93 -6.02 -2.34 -10.54
N VAL A 94 -5.66 -3.27 -9.66
CA VAL A 94 -4.78 -4.39 -9.98
C VAL A 94 -5.58 -5.67 -9.78
N LYS A 95 -5.65 -6.52 -10.81
CA LYS A 95 -6.32 -7.82 -10.74
C LYS A 95 -5.28 -8.94 -10.67
N ASP A 96 -5.60 -9.96 -9.88
CA ASP A 96 -4.73 -11.07 -9.48
C ASP A 96 -4.64 -12.11 -10.62
N GLU A 97 -3.66 -11.95 -11.51
CA GLU A 97 -3.09 -13.05 -12.30
C GLU A 97 -1.56 -13.13 -12.19
N VAL A 98 -0.94 -12.37 -11.28
CA VAL A 98 0.52 -12.25 -11.26
C VAL A 98 1.06 -12.48 -9.85
N ALA A 99 2.02 -13.40 -9.74
CA ALA A 99 2.80 -13.64 -8.52
C ALA A 99 3.61 -12.40 -8.07
N GLU A 100 3.80 -11.44 -8.97
CA GLU A 100 4.50 -10.18 -8.78
C GLU A 100 3.77 -9.07 -9.57
N PHE A 101 3.27 -8.04 -8.90
CA PHE A 101 2.75 -6.84 -9.57
C PHE A 101 3.79 -5.72 -9.47
N THR A 102 4.12 -5.07 -10.59
CA THR A 102 4.94 -3.86 -10.61
C THR A 102 4.09 -2.66 -11.03
N CYS A 103 3.95 -1.67 -10.14
CA CYS A 103 3.48 -0.34 -10.52
C CYS A 103 4.63 0.65 -10.46
N GLU A 104 4.80 1.43 -11.51
CA GLU A 104 5.65 2.61 -11.49
C GLU A 104 4.77 3.82 -11.20
N ILE A 105 4.86 4.32 -9.97
CA ILE A 105 4.21 5.56 -9.58
C ILE A 105 5.26 6.65 -9.67
N GLU A 106 5.06 7.58 -10.60
CA GLU A 106 5.86 8.80 -10.70
C GLU A 106 5.31 9.82 -9.70
N VAL A 107 5.98 9.93 -8.55
CA VAL A 107 5.69 10.97 -7.57
C VAL A 107 6.48 12.20 -8.01
N LYS A 108 5.79 13.26 -8.43
CA LYS A 108 6.41 14.54 -8.77
C LYS A 108 6.97 15.24 -7.54
#